data_AF-A0A843LGE5-F1
#
_entry.id   AF-A0A843LGE5-F1
#
_cell.length_a   1.000
_cell.length_b   1.000
_cell.length_c   1.000
_cell.angle_alpha   90.00
_cell.angle_beta   90.00
_cell.angle_gamma   90.00
#
_symmetry.space_group_name_H-M   'P 1'
#
loop_
_entity.id
_entity.type
_entity.pdbx_description
1 polymer ?
#
loop_
_entity_poly.entity_id
_entity_poly.type
_entity_poly.pdbx_seq_one_letter_code
_entity_poly.pdbx_strand_id
1 'polypeptide(L)'
;MGKIITLDLSVVLPGEDGFCPGQISSILKAVNEGNQLLPVPCRETRPSRGKYHHLDGRHRLIYRKMQGLETAEFYLAYNREDLMYNRDFPGFSTQELLENNNHIEKRWDTVVGVHQRIGVENFNEYFALLVSKFPYMRDIASFEKYVQANPSIVNRWCASLKHMPYTG
;
A
#
# COMPACT_ATOMS: atom_id res chain seq x y z
N MET A 1 11.49 5.50 17.85
CA MET A 1 12.10 5.55 16.50
C MET A 1 11.83 4.20 15.86
N GLY A 2 11.10 4.17 14.74
CA GLY A 2 10.80 2.95 14.02
C GLY A 2 12.05 2.31 13.41
N LYS A 3 11.91 1.07 12.94
CA LYS A 3 13.01 0.28 12.36
C LYS A 3 12.61 -0.22 10.97
N ILE A 4 13.54 -0.18 10.01
CA ILE A 4 13.34 -0.87 8.74
C ILE A 4 13.55 -2.37 8.95
N ILE A 5 12.56 -3.16 8.53
CA ILE A 5 12.55 -4.61 8.61
C ILE A 5 12.16 -5.19 7.25
N THR A 6 12.69 -6.35 6.90
CA THR A 6 12.24 -7.10 5.72
C THR A 6 11.27 -8.17 6.20
N LEU A 7 10.07 -8.20 5.62
CA LEU A 7 9.04 -9.18 5.96
C LEU A 7 8.67 -10.00 4.73
N ASP A 8 8.39 -11.28 4.98
CA ASP A 8 7.69 -12.15 4.04
C ASP A 8 6.22 -11.71 3.93
N LEU A 9 5.68 -11.65 2.72
CA LEU A 9 4.32 -11.18 2.49
C LEU A 9 3.25 -12.17 3.01
N SER A 10 3.61 -13.41 3.33
CA SER A 10 2.74 -14.38 4.01
C SER A 10 2.41 -14.00 5.45
N VAL A 11 3.24 -13.18 6.11
CA VAL A 11 2.96 -12.68 7.46
C VAL A 11 2.30 -11.31 7.46
N VAL A 12 2.07 -10.73 6.29
CA VAL A 12 1.45 -9.41 6.13
C VAL A 12 -0.05 -9.56 5.91
N LEU A 13 -0.85 -8.87 6.72
CA LEU A 13 -2.29 -8.80 6.58
C LEU A 13 -2.67 -7.76 5.51
N PRO A 14 -3.66 -8.05 4.66
CA PRO A 14 -4.20 -7.08 3.72
C PRO A 14 -5.07 -6.03 4.42
N GLY A 15 -5.07 -4.80 3.91
CA GLY A 15 -5.99 -3.74 4.34
C GLY A 15 -7.14 -3.50 3.36
N GLU A 16 -8.10 -2.66 3.73
CA GLU A 16 -9.37 -2.49 3.00
C GLU A 16 -9.36 -1.49 1.84
N ASP A 17 -8.31 -0.69 1.66
CA ASP A 17 -8.36 0.42 0.68
C ASP A 17 -8.57 -0.05 -0.76
N GLY A 18 -9.19 0.84 -1.54
CA GLY A 18 -9.42 0.60 -2.96
C GLY A 18 -8.12 0.32 -3.73
N PHE A 19 -8.19 -0.65 -4.63
CA PHE A 19 -7.15 -0.86 -5.64
C PHE A 19 -7.26 0.24 -6.72
N CYS A 20 -6.11 0.71 -7.24
CA CYS A 20 -6.03 1.77 -8.26
C CYS A 20 -4.91 1.48 -9.27
N PRO A 21 -5.22 1.12 -10.53
CA PRO A 21 -4.21 0.93 -11.57
C PRO A 21 -3.34 2.18 -11.81
N GLY A 22 -3.93 3.37 -11.73
CA GLY A 22 -3.19 4.63 -11.91
C GLY A 22 -2.02 4.79 -10.92
N GLN A 23 -2.20 4.37 -9.66
CA GLN A 23 -1.14 4.37 -8.66
C GLN A 23 0.00 3.41 -9.00
N ILE A 24 -0.31 2.23 -9.53
CA ILE A 24 0.70 1.27 -10.00
C ILE A 24 1.49 1.84 -11.19
N SER A 25 0.79 2.52 -12.11
CA SER A 25 1.45 3.21 -13.23
C SER A 25 2.39 4.32 -12.78
N SER A 26 2.02 5.09 -11.75
CA SER A 26 2.88 6.13 -11.17
C SER A 26 4.11 5.54 -10.50
N ILE A 27 3.96 4.41 -9.78
CA ILE A 27 5.07 3.67 -9.17
C ILE A 27 6.05 3.19 -10.25
N LEU A 28 5.55 2.56 -11.32
CA LEU A 28 6.36 2.11 -12.45
C LEU A 28 7.15 3.26 -13.06
N LYS A 29 6.49 4.40 -13.31
CA LYS A 29 7.15 5.60 -13.83
C LYS A 29 8.27 6.08 -12.89
N ALA A 30 7.99 6.23 -11.60
CA ALA A 30 8.98 6.69 -10.63
C ALA A 30 10.19 5.76 -10.56
N VAL A 31 10.00 4.44 -10.60
CA VAL A 31 11.09 3.46 -10.60
C VAL A 31 11.91 3.54 -11.88
N ASN A 32 11.26 3.69 -13.05
CA ASN A 32 11.95 3.84 -14.34
C ASN A 32 12.76 5.15 -14.42
N GLU A 33 12.35 6.18 -13.68
CA GLU A 33 13.11 7.43 -13.50
C GLU A 33 14.28 7.28 -12.50
N GLY A 34 14.48 6.09 -11.94
CA GLY A 34 15.57 5.79 -11.00
C GLY A 34 15.23 6.06 -9.53
N ASN A 35 13.97 6.38 -9.19
CA ASN A 35 13.59 6.61 -7.80
C ASN A 35 13.50 5.28 -7.04
N GLN A 36 14.09 5.26 -5.84
CA GLN A 36 13.96 4.13 -4.92
C GLN A 36 12.58 4.13 -4.26
N LEU A 37 11.91 2.97 -4.24
CA LEU A 37 10.67 2.82 -3.48
C LEU A 37 10.97 2.82 -1.99
N LEU A 38 10.25 3.67 -1.27
CA LEU A 38 10.33 3.75 0.18
C LEU A 38 9.76 2.48 0.83
N PRO A 39 10.25 2.10 2.04
CA PRO A 39 9.64 1.03 2.83
C PRO A 39 8.16 1.30 3.12
N VAL A 40 7.39 0.23 3.25
CA VAL A 40 5.96 0.30 3.53
C VAL A 40 5.75 0.43 5.05
N PRO A 41 5.01 1.43 5.55
CA PRO A 41 4.75 1.51 6.98
C PRO A 41 3.94 0.29 7.43
N CYS A 42 4.37 -0.37 8.51
CA CYS A 42 3.65 -1.48 9.11
C CYS A 42 3.64 -1.43 10.63
N ARG A 43 2.74 -2.23 11.22
CA ARG A 43 2.71 -2.48 12.66
C ARG A 43 2.46 -3.96 12.93
N GLU A 44 3.13 -4.49 13.95
CA GLU A 44 2.84 -5.85 14.41
C GLU A 44 1.47 -5.88 15.11
N THR A 45 0.66 -6.88 14.80
CA THR A 45 -0.68 -7.01 15.39
C THR A 45 -0.60 -7.58 16.81
N ARG A 46 -1.23 -6.90 17.79
CA ARG A 46 -1.25 -7.33 19.19
C ARG A 46 -1.94 -8.69 19.46
N PRO A 47 -3.03 -9.09 18.76
CA PRO A 47 -3.62 -10.43 18.97
C PRO A 47 -2.86 -11.57 18.27
N SER A 48 -1.87 -11.28 17.41
CA SER A 48 -1.10 -12.30 16.69
C SER A 48 0.35 -11.86 16.52
N ARG A 49 1.19 -12.20 17.49
CA ARG A 49 2.64 -12.01 17.38
C ARG A 49 3.13 -12.67 16.08
N GLY A 50 3.99 -11.95 15.35
CA GLY A 50 4.51 -12.40 14.07
C GLY A 50 3.62 -12.12 12.84
N LYS A 51 2.44 -11.49 12.99
CA LYS A 51 1.68 -10.93 11.87
C LYS A 51 1.75 -9.41 11.84
N TYR A 52 1.83 -8.84 10.64
CA TYR A 52 2.03 -7.41 10.42
C TYR A 52 0.93 -6.84 9.57
N HIS A 53 0.39 -5.69 9.94
CA HIS A 53 -0.53 -4.95 9.08
C HIS A 53 0.24 -3.83 8.37
N HIS A 54 0.11 -3.75 7.05
CA HIS A 54 0.59 -2.58 6.34
C HIS A 54 -0.39 -1.42 6.54
N LEU A 55 0.13 -0.24 6.81
CA LEU A 55 -0.66 0.92 7.22
C LEU A 55 -1.04 1.80 6.02
N ASP A 56 -0.23 1.72 4.97
CA ASP A 56 -0.43 2.37 3.68
C ASP A 56 0.46 1.65 2.65
N GLY A 57 0.62 2.17 1.43
CA GLY A 57 1.57 1.67 0.45
C GLY A 57 1.19 0.34 -0.18
N ARG A 58 -0.10 -0.04 -0.15
CA ARG A 58 -0.58 -1.30 -0.77
C ARG A 58 -0.14 -1.45 -2.22
N HIS A 59 -0.15 -0.36 -2.99
CA HIS A 59 0.22 -0.39 -4.41
C HIS A 59 1.71 -0.70 -4.58
N ARG A 60 2.56 -0.32 -3.60
CA ARG A 60 3.96 -0.74 -3.57
C ARG A 60 4.06 -2.24 -3.30
N LEU A 61 3.28 -2.79 -2.39
CA LEU A 61 3.26 -4.24 -2.13
C LEU A 61 2.76 -5.04 -3.34
N ILE A 62 1.68 -4.57 -3.99
CA ILE A 62 1.18 -5.16 -5.24
C ILE A 62 2.26 -5.10 -6.31
N TYR A 63 2.93 -3.96 -6.48
CA TYR A 63 4.04 -3.82 -7.42
C TYR A 63 5.19 -4.81 -7.12
N ARG A 64 5.59 -4.98 -5.86
CA ARG A 64 6.58 -5.99 -5.46
C ARG A 64 6.14 -7.41 -5.83
N LYS A 65 4.87 -7.77 -5.61
CA LYS A 65 4.31 -9.05 -6.06
C LYS A 65 4.34 -9.21 -7.59
N MET A 66 4.05 -8.14 -8.35
CA MET A 66 4.15 -8.15 -9.81
C MET A 66 5.60 -8.33 -10.32
N GLN A 67 6.59 -8.00 -9.49
CA GLN A 67 8.01 -8.30 -9.75
C GLN A 67 8.39 -9.76 -9.40
N GLY A 68 7.46 -10.54 -8.85
CA GLY A 68 7.72 -11.89 -8.35
C GLY A 68 8.45 -11.92 -7.01
N LEU A 69 8.43 -10.82 -6.25
CA LEU A 69 9.07 -10.76 -4.93
C LEU A 69 8.12 -11.24 -3.84
N GLU A 70 8.61 -12.14 -2.97
CA GLU A 70 7.86 -12.66 -1.81
C GLU A 70 8.11 -11.87 -0.52
N THR A 71 9.06 -10.94 -0.56
CA THR A 71 9.42 -10.08 0.58
C THR A 71 9.38 -8.61 0.21
N ALA A 72 9.14 -7.74 1.19
CA ALA A 72 9.28 -6.30 1.03
C ALA A 72 9.93 -5.65 2.25
N GLU A 73 10.50 -4.46 2.06
CA GLU A 73 10.96 -3.61 3.15
C GLU A 73 9.78 -2.86 3.76
N PHE A 74 9.73 -2.90 5.08
CA PHE A 74 8.73 -2.22 5.88
C PHE A 74 9.38 -1.32 6.91
N TYR A 75 8.72 -0.21 7.21
CA TYR A 75 9.04 0.63 8.35
C TYR A 75 8.13 0.24 9.51
N LEU A 76 8.69 -0.37 10.55
CA LEU A 76 7.94 -0.79 11.73
C LEU A 76 7.66 0.42 12.63
N ALA A 77 6.40 0.86 12.62
CA ALA A 77 5.89 1.94 13.44
C ALA A 77 5.45 1.40 14.81
N TYR A 78 5.96 2.01 15.89
CA TYR A 78 5.59 1.62 17.26
C TYR A 78 4.54 2.57 17.84
N ASN A 79 4.62 3.85 17.47
CA ASN A 79 3.71 4.91 17.87
C ASN A 79 3.02 5.53 16.65
N ARG A 80 1.92 6.25 16.86
CA ARG A 80 1.21 6.95 15.78
C ARG A 80 2.10 7.99 15.09
N GLU A 81 3.03 8.59 15.83
CA GLU A 81 4.01 9.55 15.33
C GLU A 81 4.98 8.92 14.32
N ASP A 82 4.97 7.58 14.19
CA ASP A 82 5.80 6.82 13.27
C ASP A 82 5.12 6.49 11.92
N LEU A 83 3.85 6.88 11.70
CA LEU A 83 3.04 6.42 10.57
C LEU A 83 3.27 7.24 9.28
N MET A 84 3.23 8.57 9.36
CA MET A 84 3.54 9.49 8.26
C MET A 84 4.59 10.52 8.71
N TYR A 85 5.58 10.80 7.86
CA TYR A 85 6.62 11.79 8.12
C TYR A 85 6.63 12.92 7.08
N ASN A 86 7.10 14.10 7.50
CA ASN A 86 7.29 15.28 6.63
C ASN A 86 8.12 14.99 5.37
N ARG A 87 9.01 13.98 5.42
CA ARG A 87 9.82 13.57 4.26
C ARG A 87 8.98 12.96 3.15
N ASP A 88 7.94 12.23 3.51
CA ASP A 88 7.06 11.53 2.57
C ASP A 88 5.97 12.48 2.03
N PHE A 89 5.70 13.57 2.75
CA PHE A 89 4.68 14.57 2.44
C PHE A 89 5.22 16.01 2.62
N PRO A 90 6.20 16.44 1.80
CA PRO A 90 6.73 17.79 1.87
C PRO A 90 5.63 18.79 1.51
N GLY A 91 5.19 19.58 2.49
CA GLY A 91 4.09 20.53 2.34
C GLY A 91 3.00 20.41 3.41
N PHE A 92 3.00 19.33 4.18
CA PHE A 92 2.10 19.16 5.32
C PHE A 92 2.78 19.64 6.61
N SER A 93 2.03 20.30 7.49
CA SER A 93 2.52 20.64 8.82
C SER A 93 2.58 19.41 9.72
N THR A 94 3.43 19.47 10.76
CA THR A 94 3.51 18.40 11.78
C THR A 94 2.14 18.11 12.40
N GLN A 95 1.29 19.12 12.58
CA GLN A 95 -0.05 18.94 13.15
C GLN A 95 -0.99 18.17 12.20
N GLU A 96 -1.01 18.51 10.91
CA GLU A 96 -1.82 17.79 9.91
C GLU A 96 -1.38 16.34 9.76
N LEU A 97 -0.07 16.07 9.87
CA LEU A 97 0.43 14.69 9.90
C LEU A 97 -0.02 13.94 11.15
N LEU A 98 0.02 14.56 12.33
CA LEU A 98 -0.44 13.94 13.57
C LEU A 98 -1.95 13.65 13.54
N GLU A 99 -2.75 14.56 12.99
CA GLU A 99 -4.19 14.36 12.79
C GLU A 99 -4.47 13.19 11.84
N ASN A 100 -3.79 13.12 10.70
CA ASN A 100 -3.90 11.97 9.80
C ASN A 100 -3.44 10.67 10.45
N ASN A 101 -2.34 10.69 11.20
CA ASN A 101 -1.86 9.55 11.95
C ASN A 101 -2.89 9.07 12.99
N ASN A 102 -3.64 9.98 13.64
CA ASN A 102 -4.76 9.63 14.51
C ASN A 102 -5.92 8.99 13.76
N HIS A 103 -6.23 9.45 12.55
CA HIS A 103 -7.25 8.82 11.71
C HIS A 103 -6.84 7.42 11.26
N ILE A 104 -5.57 7.21 10.90
CA ILE A 104 -5.00 5.90 10.58
C ILE A 104 -5.03 4.99 11.81
N GLU A 105 -4.67 5.50 12.99
CA GLU A 105 -4.74 4.77 14.26
C GLU A 105 -6.17 4.34 14.61
N LYS A 106 -7.18 5.21 14.40
CA LYS A 106 -8.60 4.85 14.59
C LYS A 106 -9.12 3.83 13.56
N ARG A 107 -8.66 3.91 12.30
CA ARG A 107 -8.95 2.88 11.30
C ARG A 107 -8.31 1.54 11.66
N TRP A 108 -7.23 1.54 12.43
CA TRP A 108 -6.55 0.33 12.85
C TRP A 108 -7.31 -0.47 13.92
N ASP A 109 -8.03 0.16 14.84
CA ASP A 109 -8.91 -0.56 15.79
C ASP A 109 -10.03 -1.36 15.08
N THR A 110 -10.32 -1.05 13.82
CA THR A 110 -11.30 -1.79 13.00
C THR A 110 -10.68 -2.80 12.03
N VAL A 111 -9.35 -2.85 11.88
CA VAL A 111 -8.62 -3.74 10.93
C VAL A 111 -8.84 -5.23 11.19
N VAL A 112 -9.08 -5.62 12.44
CA VAL A 112 -9.45 -7.02 12.76
C VAL A 112 -10.75 -7.41 12.03
N GLY A 113 -11.71 -6.49 11.92
CA GLY A 113 -12.94 -6.69 11.17
C GLY A 113 -12.74 -6.63 9.65
N VAL A 114 -11.82 -5.79 9.17
CA VAL A 114 -11.46 -5.66 7.74
C VAL A 114 -10.95 -6.98 7.16
N HIS A 115 -10.01 -7.60 7.86
CA HIS A 115 -9.42 -8.87 7.46
C HIS A 115 -10.48 -9.97 7.30
N GLN A 116 -11.42 -10.02 8.24
CA GLN A 116 -12.55 -10.95 8.19
C GLN A 116 -13.50 -10.69 7.00
N ARG A 117 -13.64 -9.43 6.55
CA ARG A 117 -14.51 -9.08 5.41
C ARG A 117 -13.93 -9.45 4.05
N ILE A 118 -12.61 -9.35 3.87
CA ILE A 118 -11.96 -9.70 2.59
C ILE A 118 -11.86 -11.23 2.42
N GLY A 119 -11.84 -11.98 3.52
CA GLY A 119 -11.86 -13.44 3.51
C GLY A 119 -10.57 -14.08 2.99
N VAL A 120 -9.43 -13.44 3.24
CA VAL A 120 -8.08 -13.93 2.88
C VAL A 120 -7.15 -13.77 4.08
N GLU A 121 -6.25 -14.72 4.30
CA GLU A 121 -5.46 -14.83 5.55
C GLU A 121 -4.18 -13.99 5.55
N ASN A 122 -3.70 -13.58 4.38
CA ASN A 122 -2.45 -12.85 4.20
C ASN A 122 -2.41 -12.10 2.85
N PHE A 123 -1.33 -11.35 2.61
CA PHE A 123 -1.18 -10.54 1.42
C PHE A 123 -0.97 -11.37 0.14
N ASN A 124 -0.39 -12.56 0.24
CA ASN A 124 -0.23 -13.47 -0.90
C ASN A 124 -1.59 -13.95 -1.43
N GLU A 125 -2.49 -14.34 -0.54
CA GLU A 125 -3.87 -14.69 -0.90
C GLU A 125 -4.64 -13.49 -1.45
N TYR A 126 -4.46 -12.32 -0.85
CA TYR A 126 -5.04 -11.08 -1.39
C TYR A 126 -4.57 -10.79 -2.82
N PHE A 127 -3.27 -10.97 -3.10
CA PHE A 127 -2.73 -10.77 -4.44
C PHE A 127 -3.27 -11.83 -5.42
N ALA A 128 -3.37 -13.10 -5.02
CA ALA A 128 -3.98 -14.14 -5.84
C ALA A 128 -5.45 -13.82 -6.17
N LEU A 129 -6.22 -13.36 -5.18
CA LEU A 129 -7.59 -12.89 -5.38
C LEU A 129 -7.64 -11.68 -6.34
N LEU A 130 -6.72 -10.72 -6.19
CA LEU A 130 -6.62 -9.57 -7.11
C LEU A 130 -6.36 -10.02 -8.54
N VAL A 131 -5.40 -10.94 -8.76
CA VAL A 131 -5.07 -11.46 -10.09
C VAL A 131 -6.24 -12.24 -10.71
N SER A 132 -7.01 -12.97 -9.89
CA SER A 132 -8.20 -13.68 -10.39
C SER A 132 -9.27 -12.72 -10.97
N LYS A 133 -9.40 -11.52 -10.39
CA LYS A 133 -10.35 -10.48 -10.83
C LYS A 133 -9.78 -9.59 -11.91
N PHE A 134 -8.47 -9.31 -11.86
CA PHE A 134 -7.75 -8.44 -12.76
C PHE A 134 -6.52 -9.19 -13.32
N PRO A 135 -6.69 -10.06 -14.32
CA PRO A 135 -5.58 -10.89 -14.82
C PRO A 135 -4.39 -10.11 -15.36
N TYR A 136 -4.59 -8.85 -15.77
CA TYR A 136 -3.51 -7.95 -16.19
C TYR A 136 -2.57 -7.56 -15.04
N MET A 137 -2.93 -7.81 -13.78
CA MET A 137 -2.11 -7.53 -12.59
C MET A 137 -1.12 -8.64 -12.24
N ARG A 138 -1.06 -9.73 -13.00
CA ARG A 138 -0.20 -10.87 -12.67
C ARG A 138 1.30 -10.54 -12.70
N ASP A 139 1.73 -9.66 -13.60
CA ASP A 139 3.12 -9.28 -13.82
C ASP A 139 3.21 -7.88 -14.46
N ILE A 140 4.40 -7.25 -14.39
CA ILE A 140 4.62 -5.90 -14.93
C ILE A 140 4.32 -5.83 -16.43
N ALA A 141 4.80 -6.78 -17.22
CA ALA A 141 4.65 -6.76 -18.67
C ALA A 141 3.17 -6.80 -19.11
N SER A 142 2.36 -7.60 -18.41
CA SER A 142 0.93 -7.73 -18.65
C SER A 142 0.19 -6.46 -18.26
N PHE A 143 0.60 -5.82 -17.17
CA PHE A 143 0.05 -4.54 -16.73
C PHE A 143 0.38 -3.42 -17.72
N GLU A 144 1.62 -3.31 -18.18
CA GLU A 144 2.03 -2.30 -19.16
C GLU A 144 1.27 -2.44 -20.48
N LYS A 145 1.07 -3.67 -20.97
CA LYS A 145 0.21 -3.94 -22.15
C LYS A 145 -1.22 -3.46 -21.93
N TYR A 146 -1.78 -3.70 -20.74
CA TYR A 146 -3.12 -3.22 -20.39
C TYR A 146 -3.19 -1.70 -20.38
N VAL A 147 -2.22 -1.03 -19.76
CA VAL A 147 -2.14 0.45 -19.70
C VAL A 147 -2.03 1.06 -21.10
N GLN A 148 -1.19 0.49 -21.96
CA GLN A 148 -1.05 0.93 -23.35
C GLN A 148 -2.35 0.78 -24.15
N ALA A 149 -3.08 -0.32 -23.93
CA ALA A 149 -4.37 -0.55 -24.58
C ALA A 149 -5.51 0.31 -23.99
N ASN A 150 -5.36 0.79 -22.75
CA ASN A 150 -6.42 1.50 -22.01
C ASN A 150 -5.94 2.82 -21.38
N PRO A 151 -5.36 3.76 -22.15
CA PRO A 151 -4.74 4.97 -21.59
C PRO A 151 -5.74 5.89 -20.85
N SER A 152 -7.01 5.87 -21.24
CA SER A 152 -8.07 6.67 -20.60
C SER A 152 -8.38 6.22 -19.16
N ILE A 153 -8.23 4.93 -18.84
CA ILE A 153 -8.48 4.39 -17.49
C ILE A 153 -7.41 4.92 -16.53
N VAL A 154 -6.14 4.85 -16.94
CA VAL A 154 -5.03 5.40 -16.14
C VAL A 154 -5.18 6.91 -15.98
N ASN A 155 -5.49 7.64 -17.05
CA ASN A 155 -5.64 9.10 -16.99
C ASN A 155 -6.83 9.54 -16.12
N ARG A 156 -7.97 8.82 -16.14
CA ARG A 156 -9.15 9.12 -15.31
C ARG A 156 -8.88 8.90 -13.82
N TRP A 157 -7.99 7.96 -13.49
CA TRP A 157 -7.66 7.62 -12.09
C TRP A 157 -6.48 8.46 -11.57
N CYS A 158 -5.56 8.86 -12.45
CA CYS A 158 -4.55 9.88 -12.14
C CYS A 158 -5.16 11.28 -11.96
N ALA A 159 -6.25 11.61 -12.67
CA ALA A 159 -6.98 12.87 -12.49
C ALA A 159 -7.73 12.94 -11.15
N SER A 160 -8.19 11.81 -10.60
CA SER A 160 -8.80 11.76 -9.26
C SER A 160 -7.77 11.94 -8.14
N LEU A 161 -6.48 11.69 -8.39
CA LEU A 161 -5.41 12.00 -7.43
C LEU A 161 -5.09 13.50 -7.34
N LYS A 162 -5.41 14.28 -8.37
CA LYS A 162 -5.29 15.76 -8.34
C LYS A 162 -6.44 16.46 -7.60
N HIS A 163 -7.49 15.72 -7.23
CA HIS A 163 -8.73 16.26 -6.66
C HIS A 163 -9.21 15.55 -5.39
N MET A 164 -8.34 14.81 -4.70
CA MET A 164 -8.62 14.44 -3.31
C MET A 164 -7.90 15.43 -2.39
N PRO A 165 -8.55 16.53 -1.95
CA PRO A 165 -8.29 16.93 -0.58
C PRO A 165 -8.60 15.69 0.28
N TYR A 166 -7.69 15.29 1.15
CA TYR A 166 -8.03 14.34 2.23
C TYR A 166 -8.98 15.06 3.18
N THR A 167 -10.23 15.23 2.77
CA THR A 167 -11.32 15.74 3.58
C THR A 167 -12.43 14.71 3.53
N GLY A 168 -12.53 13.98 4.63
CA GLY A 168 -13.50 12.94 4.95
C GLY A 168 -13.15 12.38 6.31
#